data_AF-A0A7Y2FV92-F1
#
_entry.id   AF-A0A7Y2FV92-F1
#
_cell.length_a   1.000
_cell.length_b   1.000
_cell.length_c   1.000
_cell.angle_alpha   90.00
_cell.angle_beta   90.00
_cell.angle_gamma   90.00
#
_symmetry.space_group_name_H-M   'P 1'
#
loop_
_entity.id
_entity.type
_entity.pdbx_description
1 polymer ?
#
loop_
_entity_poly.entity_id
_entity_poly.type
_entity_poly.pdbx_seq_one_letter_code
_entity_poly.pdbx_strand_id
1 'polypeptide(L)'
;PGVAKGSGWDQLGNRRNRFFMYENNNNPRLRPMRQAIYEYHRSSLDMMHEDPDRSRAIMVSALTTIEQVNNAVPNSAIVQMFADSKRTEILEIFKGASRGQQSKVYNIMVKIDPAQASQYAPIK
;
A
#
# COMPACT_ATOMS: atom_id res chain seq x y z
N PRO A 1 14.87 30.21 17.47
CA PRO A 1 15.68 29.10 16.90
C PRO A 1 15.64 27.87 17.81
N GLY A 2 14.64 27.00 17.63
CA GLY A 2 14.51 25.73 18.34
C GLY A 2 14.80 24.58 17.39
N VAL A 3 16.02 24.07 17.42
CA VAL A 3 16.41 22.90 16.61
C VAL A 3 15.59 21.71 17.11
N ALA A 4 14.76 21.14 16.23
CA ALA A 4 14.01 19.91 16.48
C ALA A 4 15.01 18.76 16.76
N LYS A 5 15.33 18.54 18.04
CA LYS A 5 16.15 17.41 18.49
C LYS A 5 15.34 16.11 18.27
N GLY A 6 15.85 15.20 17.45
CA GLY A 6 15.53 13.77 17.52
C GLY A 6 14.27 13.23 16.83
N SER A 7 13.25 14.05 16.55
CA SER A 7 11.91 13.56 16.14
C SER A 7 11.85 12.56 14.96
N GLY A 8 12.76 12.67 13.98
CA GLY A 8 12.71 11.82 12.78
C GLY A 8 13.31 10.42 12.94
N TRP A 9 14.14 10.21 13.97
CA TRP A 9 14.80 8.93 14.28
C TRP A 9 14.41 8.37 15.64
N ASP A 10 13.46 9.01 16.32
CA ASP A 10 12.96 8.57 17.61
C ASP A 10 12.13 7.29 17.46
N GLN A 11 12.26 6.38 18.42
CA GLN A 11 11.43 5.18 18.52
C GLN A 11 10.14 5.48 19.31
N LEU A 12 10.19 6.52 20.15
CA LEU A 12 9.10 6.95 21.00
C LEU A 12 8.26 8.00 20.26
N GLY A 13 6.93 7.83 20.26
CA GLY A 13 6.00 8.74 19.58
C GLY A 13 5.46 8.21 18.25
N ASN A 14 5.38 9.07 17.25
CA ASN A 14 4.72 8.76 15.98
C ASN A 14 5.54 7.73 15.18
N ARG A 15 4.93 6.58 14.84
CA ARG A 15 5.55 5.54 14.02
C ARG A 15 5.82 5.96 12.57
N ARG A 16 5.24 7.06 12.10
CA ARG A 16 5.55 7.69 10.80
C ARG A 16 6.85 8.48 10.88
N ASN A 17 7.97 7.79 10.99
CA ASN A 17 9.29 8.39 11.05
C ASN A 17 10.35 7.54 10.31
N ARG A 18 11.56 8.09 10.11
CA ARG A 18 12.63 7.41 9.36
C ARG A 18 13.15 6.16 10.05
N PHE A 19 13.10 6.13 11.39
CA PHE A 19 13.50 4.95 12.16
C PHE A 19 12.63 3.75 11.81
N PHE A 20 11.31 3.87 11.90
CA PHE A 20 10.40 2.78 11.55
C PHE A 20 10.40 2.47 10.06
N MET A 21 10.69 3.44 9.18
CA MET A 21 10.88 3.13 7.75
C MET A 21 12.06 2.18 7.53
N TYR A 22 13.21 2.48 8.15
CA TYR A 22 14.40 1.64 8.05
C TYR A 22 14.20 0.27 8.73
N GLU A 23 13.64 0.25 9.94
CA GLU A 23 13.36 -0.99 10.68
C GLU A 23 12.40 -1.88 9.90
N ASN A 24 11.28 -1.32 9.41
CA ASN A 24 10.30 -2.07 8.63
C ASN A 24 10.90 -2.67 7.36
N ASN A 25 11.83 -1.97 6.72
CA ASN A 25 12.49 -2.46 5.51
C ASN A 25 13.43 -3.64 5.78
N ASN A 26 14.04 -3.71 6.97
CA ASN A 26 14.94 -4.79 7.36
C ASN A 26 14.23 -5.94 8.09
N ASN A 27 13.02 -5.71 8.59
CA ASN A 27 12.27 -6.71 9.33
C ASN A 27 11.91 -7.91 8.43
N PRO A 28 12.28 -9.16 8.81
CA PRO A 28 11.94 -10.36 8.05
C PRO A 28 10.43 -10.59 7.92
N ARG A 29 9.64 -10.19 8.92
CA ARG A 29 8.17 -10.31 8.90
C ARG A 29 7.51 -9.46 7.82
N LEU A 30 8.21 -8.42 7.36
CA LEU A 30 7.76 -7.51 6.31
C LEU A 30 8.38 -7.83 4.94
N ARG A 31 9.06 -8.98 4.81
CA ARG A 31 9.50 -9.49 3.50
C ARG A 31 8.34 -9.59 2.48
N PRO A 32 7.13 -10.06 2.84
CA PRO A 32 6.00 -10.08 1.92
C PRO A 32 5.60 -8.69 1.43
N MET A 33 5.79 -7.64 2.25
CA MET A 33 5.53 -6.25 1.84
C MET A 33 6.45 -5.84 0.68
N ARG A 34 7.76 -6.12 0.81
CA ARG A 34 8.74 -5.78 -0.22
C ARG A 34 8.48 -6.54 -1.51
N GLN A 35 8.10 -7.81 -1.40
CA GLN A 35 7.69 -8.62 -2.55
C GLN A 35 6.46 -8.03 -3.24
N ALA A 36 5.42 -7.67 -2.49
CA ALA A 36 4.21 -7.07 -3.03
C ALA A 36 4.48 -5.72 -3.70
N ILE A 37 5.35 -4.88 -3.12
CA ILE A 37 5.78 -3.61 -3.75
C ILE A 37 6.48 -3.89 -5.08
N TYR A 38 7.37 -4.90 -5.13
CA TYR A 38 8.04 -5.28 -6.37
C TYR A 38 7.06 -5.76 -7.44
N GLU A 39 6.12 -6.65 -7.09
CA GLU A 39 5.10 -7.16 -8.01
C GLU A 39 4.16 -6.07 -8.50
N TYR A 40 3.75 -5.17 -7.61
CA TYR A 40 2.89 -4.03 -7.94
C TYR A 40 3.54 -3.13 -8.99
N HIS A 41 4.82 -2.80 -8.83
CA HIS A 41 5.51 -1.91 -9.77
C HIS A 41 5.99 -2.65 -11.01
N ARG A 42 6.87 -3.64 -10.83
CA ARG A 42 7.63 -4.25 -11.93
C ARG A 42 6.83 -5.27 -12.74
N SER A 43 5.96 -6.04 -12.08
CA SER A 43 5.20 -7.12 -12.71
C SER A 43 3.79 -6.70 -13.13
N SER A 44 3.30 -5.57 -12.62
CA SER A 44 1.96 -5.06 -12.92
C SER A 44 2.02 -3.71 -13.65
N LEU A 45 2.45 -2.63 -13.01
CA LEU A 45 2.45 -1.30 -13.65
C LEU A 45 3.26 -1.26 -14.95
N ASP A 46 4.48 -1.80 -14.93
CA ASP A 46 5.33 -1.79 -16.13
C ASP A 46 4.74 -2.63 -17.28
N MET A 47 3.96 -3.67 -16.95
CA MET A 47 3.33 -4.56 -17.93
C MET A 47 1.94 -4.07 -18.38
N MET A 48 1.43 -2.99 -17.77
CA MET A 48 0.09 -2.48 -18.03
C MET A 48 -0.10 -2.02 -19.49
N HIS A 49 0.98 -1.62 -20.16
CA HIS A 49 0.94 -1.22 -21.56
C HIS A 49 0.81 -2.40 -22.54
N GLU A 50 1.24 -3.61 -22.14
CA GLU A 50 1.17 -4.82 -22.96
C GLU A 50 -0.17 -5.54 -22.75
N ASP A 51 -0.51 -5.79 -21.48
CA ASP A 51 -1.72 -6.53 -21.10
C ASP A 51 -2.35 -5.90 -19.82
N PRO A 52 -3.30 -4.98 -19.99
CA PRO A 52 -3.95 -4.31 -18.86
C PRO A 52 -4.72 -5.25 -17.93
N ASP A 53 -5.36 -6.30 -18.47
CA ASP A 53 -6.19 -7.21 -17.67
C ASP A 53 -5.34 -8.10 -16.77
N ARG A 54 -4.28 -8.70 -17.35
CA ARG A 54 -3.30 -9.46 -16.59
C ARG A 54 -2.60 -8.59 -15.55
N SER A 55 -2.23 -7.37 -15.93
CA SER A 55 -1.56 -6.43 -15.03
C SER A 55 -2.44 -6.04 -13.85
N ARG A 56 -3.74 -5.79 -14.06
CA ARG A 56 -4.70 -5.58 -12.97
C ARG A 56 -4.84 -6.81 -12.07
N ALA A 57 -4.85 -8.03 -12.63
CA ALA A 57 -4.91 -9.25 -11.83
C ALA A 57 -3.69 -9.40 -10.91
N ILE A 58 -2.49 -9.13 -11.42
CA ILE A 58 -1.24 -9.12 -10.63
C ILE A 58 -1.30 -8.02 -9.57
N MET A 59 -1.81 -6.83 -9.90
CA MET A 59 -1.99 -5.74 -8.94
C MET A 59 -2.90 -6.15 -7.78
N VAL A 60 -4.04 -6.79 -8.08
CA VAL A 60 -4.96 -7.30 -7.05
C VAL A 60 -4.27 -8.33 -6.15
N SER A 61 -3.41 -9.19 -6.71
CA SER A 61 -2.63 -10.14 -5.94
C SER A 61 -1.68 -9.43 -4.98
N ALA A 62 -0.90 -8.45 -5.48
CA ALA A 62 0.00 -7.65 -4.66
C ALA A 62 -0.75 -6.90 -3.54
N LEU A 63 -1.89 -6.27 -3.85
CA LEU A 63 -2.73 -5.60 -2.86
C LEU A 63 -3.28 -6.57 -1.80
N THR A 64 -3.61 -7.80 -2.19
CA THR A 64 -4.02 -8.86 -1.25
C THR A 64 -2.88 -9.23 -0.30
N THR A 65 -1.64 -9.33 -0.79
CA THR A 65 -0.46 -9.55 0.06
C THR A 65 -0.23 -8.38 1.01
N ILE A 66 -0.46 -7.14 0.58
CA ILE A 66 -0.36 -5.96 1.44
C ILE A 66 -1.43 -5.98 2.55
N GLU A 67 -2.66 -6.41 2.24
CA GLU A 67 -3.70 -6.63 3.25
C GLU A 67 -3.25 -7.67 4.30
N GLN A 68 -2.66 -8.78 3.87
CA GLN A 68 -2.13 -9.81 4.77
C GLN A 68 -1.03 -9.25 5.67
N VAL A 69 -0.13 -8.43 5.11
CA VAL A 69 0.91 -7.73 5.89
C VAL A 69 0.28 -6.79 6.92
N ASN A 70 -0.74 -6.02 6.53
CA ASN A 70 -1.44 -5.12 7.44
C ASN A 70 -2.10 -5.87 8.60
N ASN A 71 -2.66 -7.06 8.33
CA ASN A 71 -3.23 -7.91 9.38
C ASN A 71 -2.15 -8.48 10.31
N ALA A 72 -0.98 -8.84 9.78
CA ALA A 72 0.12 -9.41 10.55
C ALA A 72 0.92 -8.37 11.36
N VAL A 73 1.03 -7.15 10.83
CA VAL A 73 1.71 -6.01 11.46
C VAL A 73 0.86 -4.74 11.30
N PRO A 74 -0.22 -4.61 12.10
CA PRO A 74 -1.12 -3.45 12.01
C PRO A 74 -0.42 -2.14 12.33
N ASN A 75 -0.88 -1.05 11.71
CA ASN A 75 -0.34 0.30 11.90
C ASN A 75 1.17 0.41 11.61
N SER A 76 1.68 -0.42 10.70
CA SER A 76 3.06 -0.31 10.22
C SER A 76 3.21 0.90 9.30
N ALA A 77 4.32 1.63 9.46
CA ALA A 77 4.58 2.84 8.69
C ALA A 77 4.70 2.54 7.18
N ILE A 78 5.24 1.38 6.81
CA ILE A 78 5.44 0.99 5.41
C ILE A 78 4.12 0.76 4.66
N VAL A 79 3.11 0.19 5.33
CA VAL A 79 1.79 -0.03 4.74
C VAL A 79 1.06 1.29 4.56
N GLN A 80 1.09 2.16 5.57
CA GLN A 80 0.48 3.49 5.47
C GLN A 80 1.15 4.34 4.39
N MET A 81 2.49 4.31 4.30
CA MET A 81 3.23 5.03 3.27
C MET A 81 2.90 4.53 1.86
N PHE A 82 2.73 3.21 1.69
CA PHE A 82 2.27 2.65 0.42
C PHE A 82 0.87 3.18 0.06
N ALA A 83 -0.10 3.07 0.97
CA ALA A 83 -1.45 3.56 0.71
C ALA A 83 -1.48 5.05 0.40
N ASP A 84 -0.79 5.87 1.20
CA ASP A 84 -0.72 7.33 1.00
C ASP A 84 -0.11 7.70 -0.36
N SER A 85 0.90 6.96 -0.83
CA SER A 85 1.57 7.24 -2.09
C SER A 85 0.86 6.67 -3.33
N LYS A 86 0.08 5.59 -3.19
CA LYS A 86 -0.48 4.84 -4.32
C LYS A 86 -2.00 4.89 -4.45
N ARG A 87 -2.71 5.42 -3.45
CA ARG A 87 -4.18 5.53 -3.43
C ARG A 87 -4.76 6.06 -4.75
N THR A 88 -4.31 7.22 -5.19
CA THR A 88 -4.85 7.89 -6.39
C THR A 88 -4.61 7.05 -7.65
N GLU A 89 -3.41 6.48 -7.78
CA GLU A 89 -3.05 5.60 -8.90
C GLU A 89 -3.95 4.35 -8.95
N ILE A 90 -4.11 3.66 -7.81
CA ILE A 90 -5.00 2.50 -7.68
C ILE A 90 -6.43 2.86 -8.08
N LEU A 91 -6.94 4.00 -7.58
CA LEU A 91 -8.29 4.45 -7.89
C LEU A 91 -8.49 4.66 -9.40
N GLU A 92 -7.61 5.38 -10.06
CA GLU A 92 -7.75 5.64 -11.50
C GLU A 92 -7.63 4.35 -12.33
N ILE A 93 -6.72 3.44 -11.97
CA ILE A 93 -6.55 2.16 -12.66
C ILE A 93 -7.82 1.29 -12.54
N PHE A 94 -8.44 1.24 -11.36
CA PHE A 94 -9.59 0.35 -11.13
C PHE A 94 -10.94 0.96 -11.49
N LYS A 95 -11.06 2.26 -11.73
CA LYS A 95 -12.29 2.86 -12.30
C LYS A 95 -12.72 2.21 -13.61
N GLY A 96 -11.76 1.80 -14.45
CA GLY A 96 -12.01 1.11 -15.72
C GLY A 96 -12.01 -0.43 -15.64
N ALA A 97 -11.86 -1.02 -14.45
CA ALA A 97 -11.76 -2.46 -14.28
C ALA A 97 -13.14 -3.15 -14.20
N SER A 98 -13.13 -4.48 -14.19
CA SER A 98 -14.35 -5.27 -13.95
C SER A 98 -14.93 -4.99 -12.55
N ARG A 99 -16.26 -5.08 -12.41
CA ARG A 99 -16.97 -4.93 -11.12
C ARG A 99 -16.38 -5.80 -10.01
N GLY A 100 -16.01 -7.04 -10.33
CA GLY A 100 -15.41 -7.95 -9.36
C GLY A 100 -14.04 -7.48 -8.85
N GLN A 101 -13.21 -6.92 -9.74
CA GLN A 101 -11.92 -6.33 -9.35
C GLN A 101 -12.12 -5.05 -8.54
N GLN A 102 -13.06 -4.19 -8.94
CA GLN A 102 -13.41 -2.96 -8.21
C GLN A 102 -13.77 -3.25 -6.75
N SER A 103 -14.79 -4.09 -6.52
CA SER A 103 -15.23 -4.40 -5.16
C SER A 103 -14.15 -5.10 -4.34
N LYS A 104 -13.30 -5.94 -4.96
CA LYS A 104 -12.18 -6.58 -4.25
C LYS A 104 -11.14 -5.54 -3.81
N VAL A 105 -10.74 -4.63 -4.70
CA VAL A 105 -9.79 -3.56 -4.37
C VAL A 105 -10.37 -2.59 -3.36
N TYR A 106 -11.64 -2.21 -3.49
CA TYR A 106 -12.35 -1.40 -2.51
C TYR A 106 -12.24 -2.01 -1.11
N ASN A 107 -12.63 -3.28 -0.96
CA ASN A 107 -12.60 -3.99 0.32
C ASN A 107 -11.20 -4.08 0.93
N ILE A 108 -10.17 -4.25 0.09
CA ILE A 108 -8.78 -4.25 0.52
C ILE A 108 -8.39 -2.85 1.01
N MET A 109 -8.58 -1.81 0.19
CA MET A 109 -8.10 -0.47 0.48
C MET A 109 -8.78 0.17 1.70
N VAL A 110 -10.08 -0.06 1.93
CA VAL A 110 -10.76 0.45 3.13
C VAL A 110 -10.28 -0.20 4.43
N LYS A 111 -9.68 -1.40 4.37
CA LYS A 111 -9.05 -2.04 5.54
C LYS A 111 -7.63 -1.54 5.78
N ILE A 112 -6.87 -1.31 4.71
CA ILE A 112 -5.49 -0.85 4.80
C ILE A 112 -5.42 0.64 5.18
N ASP A 113 -6.37 1.42 4.67
CA ASP A 113 -6.41 2.87 4.78
C ASP A 113 -7.84 3.38 5.13
N PRO A 114 -8.32 3.03 6.34
CA PRO A 114 -9.69 3.35 6.76
C PRO A 114 -9.94 4.86 6.87
N ALA A 115 -8.90 5.65 7.15
CA ALA A 115 -9.01 7.11 7.28
C ALA A 115 -9.42 7.78 5.95
N GLN A 116 -9.18 7.13 4.81
CA GLN A 116 -9.55 7.64 3.49
C GLN A 116 -10.65 6.79 2.82
N ALA A 117 -11.45 6.06 3.60
CA ALA A 117 -12.52 5.20 3.11
C ALA A 117 -13.45 5.90 2.09
N SER A 118 -13.75 7.18 2.29
CA SER A 118 -14.58 7.99 1.40
C SER A 118 -13.98 8.18 0.00
N GLN A 119 -12.64 8.22 -0.12
CA GLN A 119 -11.97 8.35 -1.42
C GLN A 119 -12.14 7.10 -2.29
N TYR A 120 -12.40 5.93 -1.69
CA TYR A 120 -12.57 4.67 -2.41
C TYR A 120 -13.99 4.46 -2.95
N ALA A 121 -14.94 5.34 -2.64
CA ALA A 121 -16.33 5.24 -3.09
C ALA A 121 -16.52 5.05 -4.61
N PRO A 122 -15.70 5.62 -5.52
CA PRO A 122 -15.87 5.43 -6.96
C PRO A 122 -15.69 3.99 -7.46
N ILE A 123 -15.04 3.12 -6.68
CA ILE A 123 -14.80 1.71 -7.03
C ILE A 123 -15.50 0.74 -6.08
N LYS A 124 -16.49 1.23 -5.31
CA LYS A 124 -17.27 0.43 -4.36
C LYS A 124 -18.11 -0.63 -5.06
#